data_AF-A0A3D1URU7-F1
#
_entry.id   AF-A0A3D1URU7-F1
#
_cell.length_a   1.000
_cell.length_b   1.000
_cell.length_c   1.000
_cell.angle_alpha   90.00
_cell.angle_beta   90.00
_cell.angle_gamma   90.00
#
_symmetry.space_group_name_H-M   'P 1'
#
loop_
_entity.id
_entity.type
_entity.pdbx_description
1 polymer ?
#
loop_
_entity_poly.entity_id
_entity_poly.type
_entity_poly.pdbx_seq_one_letter_code
_entity_poly.pdbx_strand_id
1 'polypeptide(L)'
;MPNFKPRLGTKFQAQTAPVNDGQFIVATDSRELFYDNGTLRIPLADIVFLNTEEERASILAPLPKFYFVIATGKLYVWDGTIWTIINDDPFDENSLPPAGSLPTLLFVKHGKIRSLKLGDEGDILTVRNGEIVWEPPQYQ
;
A
#
# COMPACT_ATOMS: atom_id res chain seq x y z
N MET A 1 1.64 -6.50 6.42
CA MET A 1 1.85 -7.33 5.20
C MET A 1 2.96 -6.66 4.41
N PRO A 2 3.88 -7.38 3.75
CA PRO A 2 4.87 -6.72 2.90
C PRO A 2 4.15 -5.96 1.79
N ASN A 3 4.51 -4.70 1.58
CA ASN A 3 3.88 -3.85 0.58
C ASN A 3 4.09 -4.49 -0.78
N PHE A 4 2.99 -4.66 -1.51
CA PHE A 4 3.04 -5.13 -2.88
C PHE A 4 3.89 -4.17 -3.71
N LYS A 5 5.08 -4.62 -4.13
CA LYS A 5 6.00 -3.87 -4.98
C LYS A 5 6.15 -4.60 -6.31
N PRO A 6 5.33 -4.29 -7.33
CA PRO A 6 5.50 -4.89 -8.63
C PRO A 6 6.80 -4.37 -9.26
N ARG A 7 7.41 -5.19 -10.11
CA ARG A 7 8.51 -4.76 -10.97
C ARG A 7 7.94 -3.86 -12.07
N LEU A 8 8.55 -2.71 -12.28
CA LEU A 8 8.21 -1.82 -13.40
C LEU A 8 9.19 -2.04 -14.56
N GLY A 9 8.71 -1.94 -15.80
CA GLY A 9 9.55 -2.04 -17.00
C GLY A 9 8.78 -1.84 -18.30
N THR A 10 9.44 -2.12 -19.43
CA THR A 10 8.80 -2.19 -20.75
C THR A 10 8.21 -3.58 -21.02
N LYS A 11 7.33 -3.71 -22.01
CA LYS A 11 6.83 -5.02 -22.49
C LYS A 11 7.98 -5.94 -22.85
N PHE A 12 8.99 -5.42 -23.53
CA PHE A 12 10.17 -6.19 -23.91
C PHE A 12 10.93 -6.70 -22.68
N GLN A 13 11.13 -5.86 -21.67
CA GLN A 13 11.75 -6.27 -20.41
C GLN A 13 10.88 -7.29 -19.66
N ALA A 14 9.56 -7.12 -19.69
CA ALA A 14 8.60 -8.06 -19.12
C ALA A 14 8.53 -9.38 -19.89
N GLN A 15 8.94 -9.46 -21.16
CA GLN A 15 8.98 -10.71 -21.92
C GLN A 15 10.31 -11.45 -21.78
N THR A 16 11.40 -10.72 -21.55
CA THR A 16 12.77 -11.27 -21.52
C THR A 16 13.28 -11.53 -20.10
N ALA A 17 12.64 -10.96 -19.08
CA ALA A 17 12.99 -11.21 -17.68
C ALA A 17 12.80 -12.69 -17.29
N PRO A 18 13.63 -13.24 -16.39
CA PRO A 18 13.39 -14.54 -15.77
C PRO A 18 12.02 -14.58 -15.07
N VAL A 19 11.36 -15.75 -15.07
CA VAL A 19 10.11 -15.98 -14.34
C VAL A 19 10.46 -16.19 -12.86
N ASN A 20 9.90 -15.37 -11.96
CA ASN A 20 10.13 -15.47 -10.51
C ASN A 20 8.81 -15.68 -9.78
N ASP A 21 8.65 -16.80 -9.07
CA ASP A 21 7.38 -17.10 -8.38
C ASP A 21 6.90 -15.95 -7.48
N GLY A 22 5.63 -15.59 -7.61
CA GLY A 22 5.01 -14.48 -6.88
C GLY A 22 5.31 -13.08 -7.43
N GLN A 23 6.10 -12.94 -8.50
CA GLN A 23 6.44 -11.63 -9.06
C GLN A 23 5.29 -11.07 -9.89
N PHE A 24 4.96 -9.81 -9.63
CA PHE A 24 4.12 -9.00 -10.51
C PHE A 24 4.99 -8.05 -11.33
N ILE A 25 4.69 -7.89 -12.61
CA ILE A 25 5.41 -6.98 -13.51
C ILE A 25 4.40 -6.06 -14.21
N VAL A 26 4.59 -4.74 -14.12
CA VAL A 26 3.84 -3.75 -14.89
C VAL A 26 4.69 -3.29 -16.06
N ALA A 27 4.24 -3.58 -17.28
CA ALA A 27 4.80 -3.03 -18.51
C ALA A 27 4.16 -1.66 -18.79
N THR A 28 4.86 -0.59 -18.45
CA THR A 28 4.29 0.78 -18.46
C THR A 28 4.08 1.34 -19.87
N ASP A 29 4.85 0.87 -20.84
CA ASP A 29 4.77 1.27 -22.25
C ASP A 29 3.60 0.62 -22.99
N SER A 30 3.34 -0.67 -22.73
CA SER A 30 2.24 -1.41 -23.34
C SER A 30 0.97 -1.45 -22.51
N ARG A 31 1.03 -0.99 -21.25
CA ARG A 31 -0.07 -1.04 -20.28
C ARG A 31 -0.56 -2.48 -20.07
N GLU A 32 0.37 -3.38 -19.76
CA GLU A 32 0.09 -4.78 -19.44
C GLU A 32 0.59 -5.09 -18.02
N LEU A 33 -0.14 -5.92 -17.28
CA LEU A 33 0.32 -6.50 -16.02
C LEU A 33 0.58 -7.99 -16.23
N PHE A 34 1.60 -8.50 -15.58
CA PHE A 34 1.95 -9.92 -15.59
C PHE A 34 2.09 -10.45 -14.18
N TYR A 35 1.75 -11.72 -14.00
CA TYR A 35 2.02 -12.50 -12.78
C TYR A 35 2.85 -13.73 -13.13
N ASP A 36 3.94 -13.92 -12.40
CA ASP A 36 4.79 -15.09 -12.50
C ASP A 36 4.35 -16.12 -11.44
N ASN A 37 3.91 -17.31 -11.86
CA ASN A 37 3.49 -18.39 -10.95
C ASN A 37 4.61 -19.42 -10.66
N GLY A 38 5.86 -19.02 -10.89
CA GLY A 38 7.04 -19.88 -10.75
C GLY A 38 7.34 -20.77 -11.96
N THR A 39 6.38 -20.98 -12.86
CA THR A 39 6.57 -21.79 -14.09
C THR A 39 6.35 -20.99 -15.37
N LEU A 40 5.41 -20.04 -15.36
CA LEU A 40 5.00 -19.23 -16.49
C LEU A 40 4.78 -17.78 -16.07
N ARG A 41 4.95 -16.87 -17.04
CA ARG A 41 4.51 -15.49 -16.96
C ARG A 41 3.11 -15.37 -17.57
N ILE A 42 2.13 -15.04 -16.73
CA ILE A 42 0.71 -14.96 -17.10
C ILE A 42 0.34 -13.50 -17.32
N PRO A 43 -0.11 -13.09 -18.53
CA PRO A 43 -0.65 -11.76 -18.74
C PRO A 43 -2.02 -11.62 -18.03
N LEU A 44 -2.16 -10.58 -17.23
CA LEU A 44 -3.41 -10.18 -16.57
C LEU A 44 -4.08 -9.13 -17.44
N ALA A 45 -5.00 -9.57 -18.29
CA ALA A 45 -5.58 -8.75 -19.36
C ALA A 45 -6.79 -7.89 -18.93
N ASP A 46 -7.28 -8.04 -17.70
CA ASP A 46 -8.49 -7.33 -17.23
C ASP A 46 -8.16 -6.17 -16.29
N ILE A 47 -7.35 -5.23 -16.79
CA ILE A 47 -6.91 -4.04 -16.04
C ILE A 47 -7.18 -2.79 -16.85
N VAL A 48 -7.84 -1.83 -16.21
CA VAL A 48 -8.06 -0.49 -16.76
C VAL A 48 -6.94 0.43 -16.30
N PHE A 49 -6.25 1.05 -17.24
CA PHE A 49 -5.20 2.03 -16.94
C PHE A 49 -5.78 3.44 -16.97
N LEU A 50 -5.55 4.17 -15.89
CA LEU A 50 -5.97 5.56 -15.69
C LEU A 50 -4.72 6.40 -15.46
N ASN A 51 -4.67 7.61 -16.00
CA ASN A 51 -3.54 8.49 -15.80
C ASN A 51 -3.57 9.10 -14.39
N THR A 52 -4.74 9.51 -13.87
CA THR A 52 -4.87 10.23 -12.61
C THR A 52 -5.96 9.68 -11.68
N GLU A 53 -5.97 10.12 -10.42
CA GLU A 53 -7.02 9.76 -9.45
C GLU A 53 -8.37 10.39 -9.80
N GLU A 54 -8.36 11.58 -10.41
CA GLU A 54 -9.58 12.26 -10.88
C GLU A 54 -10.27 11.45 -11.98
N GLU A 55 -9.52 10.84 -12.90
CA GLU A 55 -10.08 9.93 -13.90
C GLU A 55 -10.77 8.74 -13.24
N ARG A 56 -10.16 8.15 -12.20
CA ARG A 56 -10.76 7.04 -11.42
C ARG A 56 -12.03 7.49 -10.70
N ALA A 57 -11.98 8.64 -10.03
CA ALA A 57 -13.11 9.19 -9.29
C ALA A 57 -14.29 9.58 -10.19
N SER A 58 -14.03 9.87 -11.46
CA SER A 58 -15.05 10.25 -12.45
C SER A 58 -15.79 9.06 -13.08
N ILE A 59 -15.42 7.82 -12.77
CA ILE A 59 -16.07 6.63 -13.32
C ILE A 59 -17.45 6.43 -12.66
N LEU A 60 -18.52 6.67 -13.42
CA LEU A 60 -19.90 6.54 -12.94
C LEU A 60 -20.37 5.09 -12.77
N ALA A 61 -19.85 4.18 -13.58
CA ALA A 61 -20.25 2.76 -13.59
C ALA A 61 -19.02 1.84 -13.76
N PRO A 62 -18.20 1.69 -12.70
CA PRO A 62 -17.05 0.79 -12.74
C PRO A 62 -17.47 -0.68 -12.85
N LEU A 63 -16.65 -1.46 -13.54
CA LEU A 63 -16.81 -2.91 -13.70
C LEU A 63 -16.01 -3.64 -12.62
N PRO A 64 -16.41 -4.85 -12.21
CA PRO A 64 -15.73 -5.61 -11.18
C PRO A 64 -14.39 -6.17 -11.69
N LYS A 65 -13.36 -5.33 -11.71
CA LYS A 65 -12.01 -5.61 -12.23
C LYS A 65 -10.96 -4.69 -11.60
N PHE A 66 -9.72 -4.81 -12.06
CA PHE A 66 -8.60 -4.00 -11.57
C PHE A 66 -8.46 -2.68 -12.32
N TYR A 67 -8.03 -1.66 -11.59
CA TYR A 67 -7.76 -0.32 -12.12
C TYR A 67 -6.40 0.15 -11.61
N PHE A 68 -5.50 0.53 -12.52
CA PHE A 68 -4.18 1.03 -12.18
C PHE A 68 -4.08 2.52 -12.48
N VAL A 69 -3.83 3.32 -11.46
CA VAL A 69 -3.64 4.77 -11.59
C VAL A 69 -2.15 5.05 -11.76
N ILE A 70 -1.75 5.46 -12.95
CA ILE A 70 -0.34 5.63 -13.34
C ILE A 70 0.34 6.70 -12.48
N ALA A 71 -0.29 7.86 -12.26
CA ALA A 71 0.30 8.96 -11.50
C ALA A 71 0.65 8.59 -10.06
N THR A 72 -0.06 7.62 -9.46
CA THR A 72 0.10 7.24 -8.05
C THR A 72 0.73 5.85 -7.89
N GLY A 73 0.79 5.05 -8.95
CA GLY A 73 1.18 3.64 -8.87
C GLY A 73 0.19 2.78 -8.07
N LYS A 74 -1.00 3.30 -7.75
CA LYS A 74 -2.00 2.58 -6.96
C LYS A 74 -2.77 1.60 -7.83
N LEU A 75 -2.89 0.38 -7.33
CA LEU A 75 -3.71 -0.67 -7.91
C LEU A 75 -4.98 -0.81 -7.07
N TYR A 76 -6.10 -0.52 -7.71
CA TYR A 76 -7.42 -0.61 -7.15
C TYR A 76 -8.12 -1.87 -7.66
N VAL A 77 -9.01 -2.42 -6.84
CA VAL A 77 -10.05 -3.35 -7.26
C VAL A 77 -11.42 -2.73 -6.98
N TRP A 78 -12.35 -2.86 -7.93
CA TRP A 78 -13.77 -2.63 -7.70
C TRP A 78 -14.45 -3.99 -7.58
N ASP A 79 -15.21 -4.23 -6.52
CA ASP A 79 -15.92 -5.51 -6.30
C ASP A 79 -17.41 -5.46 -6.67
N GLY A 80 -17.88 -4.33 -7.22
CA GLY A 80 -19.30 -4.05 -7.45
C GLY A 80 -19.91 -3.09 -6.44
N THR A 81 -19.24 -2.87 -5.30
CA THR A 81 -19.75 -2.04 -4.19
C THR A 81 -18.73 -1.01 -3.71
N ILE A 82 -17.48 -1.42 -3.54
CA ILE A 82 -16.42 -0.58 -2.96
C ILE A 82 -15.14 -0.63 -3.79
N TRP A 83 -14.43 0.50 -3.77
CA TRP A 83 -13.06 0.62 -4.25
C TRP A 83 -12.11 0.20 -3.13
N THR A 84 -11.25 -0.79 -3.38
CA THR A 84 -10.18 -1.19 -2.44
C THR A 84 -8.82 -0.98 -3.09
N ILE A 85 -7.93 -0.27 -2.41
CA ILE A 85 -6.51 -0.19 -2.81
C ILE A 85 -5.82 -1.44 -2.29
N ILE A 86 -5.20 -2.21 -3.17
CA ILE A 86 -4.57 -3.49 -2.79
C ILE A 86 -3.05 -3.38 -2.57
N ASN A 87 -2.47 -2.22 -2.87
CA ASN A 87 -1.05 -1.92 -2.65
C ASN A 87 -0.81 -0.66 -1.80
N ASP A 88 -1.76 -0.30 -0.94
CA ASP A 88 -1.63 0.84 -0.03
C ASP A 88 -0.59 0.52 1.06
N ASP A 89 0.43 1.37 1.18
CA ASP A 89 1.51 1.23 2.16
C ASP A 89 0.96 1.48 3.59
N PRO A 90 1.32 0.69 4.62
CA PRO A 90 1.02 1.01 6.01
C PRO A 90 1.68 2.31 6.50
N PHE A 91 2.65 2.85 5.73
CA PHE A 91 3.23 4.17 5.94
C PHE A 91 2.60 5.18 4.97
N ASP A 92 1.73 6.06 5.47
CA ASP A 92 1.30 7.26 4.74
C ASP A 92 2.24 8.45 5.07
N GLU A 93 2.08 9.59 4.40
CA GLU A 93 2.89 10.80 4.64
C GLU A 93 2.81 11.32 6.09
N ASN A 94 1.81 10.88 6.87
CA ASN A 94 1.66 11.18 8.30
C ASN A 94 2.23 10.08 9.21
N SER A 95 2.62 8.93 8.66
CA SER A 95 3.23 7.82 9.41
C SER A 95 4.69 8.07 9.77
N LEU A 96 5.34 9.03 9.11
CA LEU A 96 6.72 9.45 9.41
C LEU A 96 6.72 10.78 10.17
N PRO A 97 7.49 10.90 11.26
CA PRO A 97 7.63 12.18 11.94
C PRO A 97 8.32 13.19 11.00
N PRO A 98 7.93 14.48 11.00
CA PRO A 98 8.60 15.54 10.23
C PRO A 98 10.11 15.56 10.50
N ALA A 99 10.89 15.94 9.48
CA ALA A 99 12.35 16.09 9.64
C ALA A 99 12.68 17.03 10.81
N GLY A 100 13.50 16.55 11.76
CA GLY A 100 13.86 17.28 12.99
C GLY A 100 12.94 17.01 14.20
N SER A 101 11.98 16.11 14.10
CA SER A 101 11.16 15.70 15.25
C SER A 101 11.97 14.92 16.30
N LEU A 102 11.54 15.02 17.56
CA LEU A 102 12.02 14.18 18.65
C LEU A 102 11.84 12.68 18.34
N PRO A 103 12.63 11.78 18.97
CA PRO A 103 12.43 10.34 18.83
C PRO A 103 10.97 9.98 19.14
N THR A 104 10.38 9.14 18.29
CA THR A 104 8.99 8.70 18.37
C THR A 104 8.96 7.18 18.36
N LEU A 105 8.01 6.56 19.06
CA LEU A 105 7.80 5.12 18.96
C LEU A 105 6.88 4.84 17.76
N LEU A 106 7.21 3.83 16.97
CA LEU A 106 6.32 3.36 15.90
C LEU A 106 5.56 2.13 16.41
N PHE A 107 4.24 2.13 16.23
CA PHE A 107 3.41 0.98 16.57
C PHE A 107 2.46 0.62 15.43
N VAL A 108 2.06 -0.66 15.40
CA VAL A 108 1.11 -1.20 14.43
C VAL A 108 -0.23 -1.39 15.12
N LYS A 109 -1.29 -0.72 14.64
CA LYS A 109 -2.67 -0.94 15.10
C LYS A 109 -3.57 -1.17 13.88
N HIS A 110 -4.30 -2.29 13.89
CA HIS A 110 -5.16 -2.71 12.77
C HIS A 110 -4.44 -2.72 11.41
N GLY A 111 -3.17 -3.15 11.38
CA GLY A 111 -2.37 -3.24 10.17
C GLY A 111 -1.79 -1.92 9.65
N LYS A 112 -2.07 -0.78 10.30
CA LYS A 112 -1.50 0.52 9.96
C LYS A 112 -0.40 0.93 10.94
N ILE A 113 0.65 1.57 10.42
CA ILE A 113 1.74 2.09 11.25
C ILE A 113 1.42 3.53 11.66
N ARG A 114 1.65 3.80 12.95
CA ARG A 114 1.39 5.09 13.59
C ARG A 114 2.61 5.53 14.38
N SER A 115 2.89 6.82 14.35
CA SER A 115 3.84 7.44 15.27
C SER A 115 3.16 7.70 16.62
N LEU A 116 3.87 7.40 17.69
CA LEU A 116 3.50 7.69 19.07
C LEU A 116 4.56 8.59 19.67
N LYS A 117 4.18 9.84 19.94
CA LYS A 117 5.01 10.77 20.69
C LYS A 117 5.40 10.14 22.02
N LEU A 118 6.68 10.26 22.41
CA LEU A 118 7.13 9.84 23.74
C LEU A 118 6.37 10.60 24.83
N GLY A 119 6.05 9.90 25.92
CA GLY A 119 5.53 10.49 27.14
C GLY A 119 6.59 11.32 27.86
N ASP A 120 6.18 11.99 28.93
CA ASP A 120 7.10 12.74 29.77
C ASP A 120 7.94 11.77 30.63
N GLU A 121 9.03 12.27 31.21
CA GLU A 121 9.90 11.46 32.05
C GLU A 121 9.13 10.89 33.25
N GLY A 122 9.15 9.56 33.40
CA GLY A 122 8.45 8.85 34.45
C GLY A 122 7.10 8.26 34.04
N ASP A 123 6.53 8.67 32.90
CA ASP A 123 5.29 8.09 32.39
C ASP A 123 5.44 6.61 32.02
N ILE A 124 4.37 5.84 32.24
CA ILE A 124 4.26 4.42 31.90
C ILE A 124 3.35 4.28 30.68
N LEU A 125 3.87 3.63 29.64
CA LEU A 125 3.08 3.26 28.46
C LEU A 125 2.06 2.18 28.82
N THR A 126 0.77 2.51 28.72
CA THR A 126 -0.33 1.64 29.15
C THR A 126 -1.31 1.39 28.00
N VAL A 127 -1.83 0.16 27.91
CA VAL A 127 -2.93 -0.19 27.01
C VAL A 127 -4.23 -0.28 27.82
N ARG A 128 -5.15 0.67 27.64
CA ARG A 128 -6.45 0.69 28.33
C ARG A 128 -7.57 0.74 27.29
N ASN A 129 -8.54 -0.18 27.39
CA ASN A 129 -9.66 -0.29 26.44
C ASN A 129 -9.24 -0.35 24.95
N GLY A 130 -8.07 -0.94 24.67
CA GLY A 130 -7.53 -1.03 23.30
C GLY A 130 -6.90 0.26 22.77
N GLU A 131 -6.77 1.29 23.61
CA GLU A 131 -6.03 2.52 23.32
C GLU A 131 -4.67 2.53 24.02
N ILE A 132 -3.68 3.09 23.34
CA ILE A 132 -2.33 3.27 23.87
C ILE A 132 -2.26 4.67 24.44
N VAL A 133 -1.98 4.78 25.74
CA VAL A 133 -1.90 6.05 26.47
C VAL A 133 -0.64 6.08 27.35
N TRP A 134 -0.09 7.27 27.55
CA TRP A 134 0.93 7.50 28.57
C TRP A 134 0.23 7.91 29.86
N GLU A 135 0.54 7.22 30.96
CA GLU A 135 -0.02 7.52 32.27
C GLU A 135 1.09 7.77 33.29
N PRO A 136 0.93 8.75 34.19
CA PRO A 136 1.87 8.92 35.29
C PRO A 136 1.87 7.67 36.19
N PRO A 137 2.99 7.35 36.83
CA PRO A 137 3.11 6.17 37.66
C PRO A 137 2.16 6.26 38.85
N GLN A 138 1.28 5.28 39.00
CA GLN A 138 0.43 5.16 40.18
C GLN A 138 1.27 4.54 41.30
N TYR A 139 1.86 5.38 42.15
CA TYR A 139 2.43 4.92 43.41
C TYR A 139 1.27 4.53 44.33
N GLN A 140 1.25 3.25 44.76
CA GLN A 140 0.41 2.78 45.87
C GLN A 140 0.96 3.26 47.21
#